data_AF-A0A0N4UDQ2-F1
#
_entry.id   AF-A0A0N4UDQ2-F1
#
_cell.length_a   1.000
_cell.length_b   1.000
_cell.length_c   1.000
_cell.angle_alpha   90.00
_cell.angle_beta   90.00
_cell.angle_gamma   90.00
#
_symmetry.space_group_name_H-M   'P 1'
#
loop_
_entity.id
_entity.type
_entity.pdbx_description
1 polymer ?
#
loop_
_entity_poly.entity_id
_entity_poly.type
_entity_poly.pdbx_seq_one_letter_code
_entity_poly.pdbx_strand_id
1 'polypeptide(L)'
;MWETVKLPEGIECMNCSIRLTQQTKYGSLSYSCANVNIVYEIPNGDTCLGHGTRVNSKCDCNRLFSGENCQISDECWENEDCGRYGQCVSFSNFAYPRRQCYCVNGYYGERCEHETKTFTRESDFNPNLYYQKELNDDGDKIFWRIIEA
;
A
#
# COMPACT_ATOMS: atom_id res chain seq x y z
N MET A 1 -12.33 -23.14 10.44
CA MET A 1 -11.42 -24.17 10.97
C MET A 1 -10.09 -23.48 11.20
N TRP A 2 -9.53 -23.59 12.39
CA TRP A 2 -8.22 -23.03 12.71
C TRP A 2 -7.18 -24.14 12.57
N GLU A 3 -6.03 -23.82 11.99
CA GLU A 3 -4.87 -24.70 11.94
C GLU A 3 -3.77 -24.09 12.81
N THR A 4 -3.11 -24.92 13.63
CA THR A 4 -2.05 -24.45 14.53
C THR A 4 -0.70 -24.82 13.93
N VAL A 5 0.09 -23.80 13.59
CA VAL A 5 1.47 -23.97 13.11
C VAL A 5 2.40 -23.87 14.32
N LYS A 6 3.21 -24.91 14.55
CA LYS A 6 4.22 -24.91 15.61
C LYS A 6 5.58 -24.54 15.03
N LEU A 7 6.23 -23.58 15.68
CA LEU A 7 7.60 -23.21 15.35
C LEU A 7 8.59 -24.16 16.06
N PRO A 8 9.79 -24.39 15.51
CA PRO A 8 10.85 -25.12 16.19
C PRO A 8 11.17 -24.51 17.56
N GLU A 9 11.51 -25.35 18.54
CA GLU A 9 11.91 -24.87 19.86
C GLU A 9 13.20 -24.05 19.79
N GLY A 10 13.29 -23.02 20.64
CA GLY A 10 14.46 -22.15 20.73
C GLY A 10 14.65 -21.16 19.58
N ILE A 11 13.69 -21.07 18.65
CA ILE A 11 13.73 -20.01 17.63
C ILE A 11 13.37 -18.67 18.26
N GLU A 12 14.28 -17.70 18.12
CA GLU A 12 14.03 -16.30 18.46
C GLU A 12 14.19 -15.42 17.21
N CYS A 13 13.31 -14.45 17.04
CA CYS A 13 13.30 -13.60 15.85
C CYS A 13 12.70 -12.22 16.17
N MET A 14 13.38 -11.13 15.82
CA MET A 14 12.88 -9.76 15.96
C MET A 14 12.67 -9.13 14.58
N ASN A 15 11.59 -8.35 14.43
CA ASN A 15 11.21 -7.70 13.17
C ASN A 15 11.16 -8.68 11.99
N CYS A 16 10.69 -9.90 12.22
CA CYS A 16 10.67 -10.96 11.21
C CYS A 16 9.30 -11.05 10.56
N SER A 17 9.22 -11.77 9.43
CA SER A 17 7.95 -12.12 8.80
C SER A 17 7.77 -13.63 8.76
N ILE A 18 6.63 -14.12 9.22
CA ILE A 18 6.19 -15.49 8.95
C ILE A 18 5.45 -15.50 7.62
N ARG A 19 5.76 -16.48 6.77
CA ARG A 19 5.03 -16.74 5.53
C ARG A 19 4.42 -18.12 5.57
N LEU A 20 3.10 -18.19 5.60
CA LEU A 20 2.35 -19.42 5.41
C LEU A 20 2.12 -19.61 3.92
N THR A 21 2.43 -20.81 3.43
CA THR A 21 2.15 -21.22 2.06
C THR A 21 1.14 -22.34 2.13
N GLN A 22 -0.01 -22.16 1.48
CA GLN A 22 -1.09 -23.13 1.50
C GLN A 22 -1.59 -23.39 0.08
N GLN A 23 -1.93 -24.63 -0.23
CA GLN A 23 -2.65 -24.94 -1.47
C GLN A 23 -4.13 -24.61 -1.28
N THR A 24 -4.70 -23.87 -2.22
CA THR A 24 -6.14 -23.64 -2.27
C THR A 24 -6.85 -24.93 -2.69
N LYS A 25 -8.18 -24.96 -2.51
CA LYS A 25 -9.04 -26.05 -3.00
C LYS A 25 -8.88 -26.31 -4.51
N TYR A 26 -8.42 -25.33 -5.28
CA TYR A 26 -8.25 -25.40 -6.73
C TYR A 26 -6.82 -25.75 -7.16
N GLY A 27 -5.94 -26.11 -6.22
CA GLY A 27 -4.54 -26.47 -6.50
C GLY A 27 -3.61 -25.29 -6.74
N SER A 28 -4.09 -24.04 -6.63
CA SER A 28 -3.23 -22.86 -6.67
C SER A 28 -2.53 -22.66 -5.32
N LEU A 29 -1.31 -22.12 -5.33
CA LEU A 29 -0.63 -21.70 -4.11
C LEU A 29 -1.16 -20.34 -3.67
N SER A 30 -1.41 -20.19 -2.38
CA SER A 30 -1.69 -18.91 -1.76
C SER A 30 -0.70 -18.67 -0.62
N TYR A 31 -0.37 -17.40 -0.42
CA TYR A 31 0.60 -16.95 0.56
C TYR A 31 -0.11 -16.05 1.55
N SER A 32 0.20 -16.22 2.83
CA SER A 32 -0.18 -15.28 3.89
C SER A 32 1.08 -14.89 4.63
N CYS A 33 1.29 -13.59 4.80
CA CYS A 33 2.45 -13.05 5.49
C CYS A 33 1.98 -12.29 6.74
N ALA A 34 2.75 -12.39 7.82
CA ALA A 34 2.55 -11.55 9.00
C ALA A 34 3.90 -11.14 9.58
N ASN A 35 3.99 -9.89 10.00
CA ASN A 35 5.17 -9.40 10.72
C ASN A 35 5.04 -9.80 12.19
N VAL A 36 6.07 -10.42 12.74
CA VAL A 36 6.07 -11.04 14.07
C VAL A 36 7.38 -10.78 14.80
N ASN A 37 7.29 -10.71 16.12
CA ASN A 37 8.41 -10.86 17.04
C ASN A 37 8.21 -12.19 17.77
N ILE A 38 9.17 -13.10 17.66
CA ILE A 38 9.21 -14.40 18.34
C ILE A 38 10.28 -14.27 19.42
N VAL A 39 9.93 -13.68 20.55
CA VAL A 39 10.81 -13.44 21.70
C VAL A 39 9.96 -13.46 22.97
N TYR A 40 10.57 -13.72 24.13
CA TYR A 40 9.86 -13.66 25.42
C TYR A 40 9.38 -12.25 25.76
N GLU A 41 10.20 -11.25 25.47
CA GLU A 41 9.88 -9.84 25.66
C GLU A 41 10.38 -9.06 24.44
N ILE A 42 9.52 -8.18 23.91
CA ILE A 42 9.91 -7.28 22.83
C ILE A 42 10.62 -6.08 23.47
N PRO A 43 11.92 -5.87 23.22
CA PRO A 43 12.64 -4.78 23.84
C PRO A 43 12.09 -3.42 23.40
N ASN A 44 12.25 -2.42 24.26
CA ASN A 44 12.06 -1.02 23.89
C ASN A 44 13.06 -0.62 22.78
N GLY A 45 12.74 0.42 22.02
CA GLY A 45 13.54 0.88 20.88
C GLY A 45 12.93 0.52 19.54
N ASP A 46 13.77 0.15 18.57
CA ASP A 46 13.37 -0.06 17.16
C ASP A 46 12.74 -1.45 16.90
N THR A 47 11.61 -1.70 17.55
CA THR A 47 10.81 -2.94 17.42
C THR A 47 9.40 -2.67 16.90
N CYS A 48 9.26 -1.58 16.16
CA CYS A 48 8.03 -1.11 15.52
C CYS A 48 8.17 -1.11 13.99
N LEU A 49 8.85 -2.13 13.45
CA LEU A 49 9.09 -2.30 12.00
C LEU A 49 9.88 -1.15 11.35
N GLY A 50 10.69 -0.40 12.10
CA GLY A 50 11.37 0.80 11.59
C GLY A 50 10.43 2.00 11.40
N HIS A 51 9.17 1.90 11.83
CA HIS A 51 8.14 2.92 11.65
C HIS A 51 7.69 3.56 12.97
N GLY A 52 8.54 3.50 14.01
CA GLY A 52 8.25 4.07 15.32
C GLY A 52 9.23 3.61 16.37
N THR A 53 9.01 4.04 17.62
CA THR A 53 9.82 3.63 18.77
C THR A 53 8.95 2.94 19.82
N ARG A 54 9.36 1.77 20.28
CA ARG A 54 8.68 1.07 21.38
C ARG A 54 9.11 1.63 22.73
N VAL A 55 8.14 2.06 23.52
CA VAL A 55 8.32 2.53 24.89
C VAL A 55 7.27 1.86 25.77
N ASN A 56 7.70 1.20 26.85
CA ASN A 56 6.82 0.49 27.79
C ASN A 56 5.86 -0.48 27.07
N SER A 57 6.44 -1.33 26.22
CA SER A 57 5.72 -2.34 25.42
C SER A 57 4.75 -1.79 24.36
N LYS A 58 4.65 -0.47 24.16
CA LYS A 58 3.80 0.15 23.14
C LYS A 58 4.62 0.88 22.09
N CYS A 59 4.23 0.76 20.83
CA CYS A 59 4.83 1.56 19.77
C CYS A 59 4.27 2.98 19.76
N ASP A 60 5.16 3.97 19.75
CA ASP A 60 4.87 5.32 19.30
C ASP A 60 5.24 5.41 17.81
N CYS A 61 4.23 5.51 16.95
CA CYS A 61 4.41 5.39 15.50
C CYS A 61 4.81 6.71 14.87
N ASN A 62 5.69 6.61 13.88
CA ASN A 62 6.02 7.71 12.99
C ASN A 62 4.74 8.19 12.28
N ARG A 63 4.74 9.46 11.87
CA ARG A 63 3.66 10.02 11.06
C ARG A 63 3.39 9.13 9.83
N LEU A 64 2.12 8.99 9.45
CA LEU A 64 1.61 8.10 8.40
C LEU A 64 1.57 6.61 8.75
N PHE A 65 2.16 6.19 9.87
CA PHE A 65 2.10 4.82 10.35
C PHE A 65 1.19 4.68 11.57
N SER A 66 0.52 3.54 11.69
CA SER A 66 -0.38 3.24 12.80
C SER A 66 -0.51 1.74 13.06
N GLY A 67 -1.23 1.39 14.13
CA GLY A 67 -1.37 0.02 14.61
C GLY A 67 -0.39 -0.32 15.73
N GLU A 68 -0.58 -1.47 16.37
CA GLU A 68 0.18 -1.88 17.57
C GLU A 68 1.70 -1.96 17.35
N ASN A 69 2.12 -2.21 16.10
CA ASN A 69 3.51 -2.33 15.69
C ASN A 69 3.87 -1.35 14.57
N CYS A 70 3.06 -0.32 14.33
CA CYS A 70 3.22 0.62 13.21
C CYS A 70 3.18 -0.04 11.82
N GLN A 71 2.43 -1.14 11.71
CA GLN A 71 2.35 -1.96 10.49
C GLN A 71 1.38 -1.43 9.43
N ILE A 72 0.50 -0.50 9.80
CA ILE A 72 -0.45 0.12 8.87
C ILE A 72 0.17 1.40 8.37
N SER A 73 0.37 1.50 7.06
CA SER A 73 0.77 2.73 6.39
C SER A 73 -0.45 3.35 5.71
N ASP A 74 -0.62 4.66 5.87
CA ASP A 74 -1.54 5.49 5.09
C ASP A 74 -0.69 6.40 4.16
N GLU A 75 -1.09 6.63 2.92
CA GLU A 75 -0.29 7.50 2.01
C GLU A 75 -0.37 8.98 2.45
N CYS A 76 -1.46 9.36 3.13
CA CYS A 76 -1.71 10.72 3.56
C CYS A 76 -2.62 10.77 4.79
N TRP A 77 -2.49 11.84 5.58
CA TRP A 77 -3.47 12.22 6.61
C TRP A 77 -4.18 13.53 6.28
N GLU A 78 -3.50 14.42 5.53
CA GLU A 78 -4.01 15.71 5.10
C GLU A 78 -3.55 16.01 3.66
N ASN A 79 -4.14 17.03 3.01
CA ASN A 79 -3.88 17.30 1.59
C ASN A 79 -2.42 17.68 1.32
N GLU A 80 -1.75 18.27 2.31
CA GLU A 80 -0.35 18.69 2.26
C GLU A 80 0.60 17.49 2.09
N ASP A 81 0.20 16.30 2.57
CA ASP A 81 0.94 15.06 2.33
C ASP A 81 0.93 14.70 0.83
N CYS A 82 -0.13 15.05 0.09
CA CYS A 82 -0.32 14.77 -1.34
C CYS A 82 0.22 15.86 -2.28
N GLY A 83 1.05 16.76 -1.78
CA GLY A 83 1.63 17.83 -2.57
C GLY A 83 0.62 18.88 -3.05
N ARG A 84 1.03 19.71 -4.02
CA ARG A 84 0.19 20.82 -4.52
C ARG A 84 -1.00 20.37 -5.38
N TYR A 85 -0.88 19.19 -5.97
CA TYR A 85 -1.76 18.69 -7.02
C TYR A 85 -2.55 17.45 -6.59
N GLY A 86 -2.56 17.16 -5.30
CA GLY A 86 -3.24 16.01 -4.74
C GLY A 86 -4.24 16.37 -3.65
N GLN A 87 -5.16 15.45 -3.40
CA GLN A 87 -6.08 15.49 -2.27
C GLN A 87 -6.00 14.19 -1.50
N CYS A 88 -6.03 14.28 -0.17
CA CYS A 88 -6.03 13.12 0.69
C CYS A 88 -7.47 12.60 0.87
N VAL A 89 -7.72 11.38 0.39
CA VAL A 89 -9.06 10.79 0.41
C VAL A 89 -9.07 9.54 1.27
N SER A 90 -10.04 9.46 2.19
CA SER A 90 -10.32 8.25 2.97
C SER A 90 -11.23 7.33 2.17
N PHE A 91 -10.74 6.15 1.78
CA PHE A 91 -11.52 5.23 0.92
C PHE A 91 -12.13 4.05 1.70
N SER A 92 -11.53 3.63 2.81
CA SER A 92 -12.01 2.48 3.56
C SER A 92 -11.62 2.55 5.03
N ASN A 93 -12.52 2.07 5.89
CA ASN A 93 -12.21 1.78 7.29
C ASN A 93 -11.74 0.33 7.49
N PHE A 94 -11.85 -0.53 6.47
CA PHE A 94 -11.66 -1.98 6.57
C PHE A 94 -10.51 -2.51 5.71
N ALA A 95 -10.05 -1.73 4.74
CA ALA A 95 -8.95 -2.06 3.85
C ALA A 95 -7.81 -1.06 4.07
N TYR A 96 -6.58 -1.54 3.85
CA TYR A 96 -5.36 -0.76 3.98
C TYR A 96 -4.72 -0.50 2.60
N PRO A 97 -4.04 0.65 2.37
CA PRO A 97 -4.03 1.85 3.25
C PRO A 97 -5.46 2.33 3.51
N ARG A 98 -5.77 3.20 4.46
CA ARG A 98 -7.16 3.73 4.61
C ARG A 98 -7.34 5.02 3.86
N ARG A 99 -6.23 5.72 3.62
CA ARG A 99 -6.15 7.01 2.96
C ARG A 99 -5.11 6.98 1.84
N GLN A 100 -5.50 7.55 0.70
CA GLN A 100 -4.68 7.60 -0.51
C GLN A 100 -4.67 9.01 -1.10
N CYS A 101 -3.60 9.33 -1.83
CA CYS A 101 -3.51 10.57 -2.57
C CYS A 101 -4.16 10.46 -3.95
N TYR A 102 -5.15 11.32 -4.21
CA TYR A 102 -5.79 11.44 -5.52
C TYR A 102 -5.25 12.67 -6.24
N CYS A 103 -4.63 12.43 -7.39
CA CYS A 103 -4.02 13.49 -8.19
C CYS A 103 -5.02 14.15 -9.13
N VAL A 104 -4.89 15.46 -9.32
CA VAL A 104 -5.59 16.16 -10.39
C VAL A 104 -5.10 15.69 -11.76
N ASN A 105 -5.94 15.85 -12.77
CA ASN A 105 -5.60 15.49 -14.14
C ASN A 105 -4.23 16.04 -14.55
N GLY A 106 -3.41 15.17 -15.14
CA GLY A 106 -2.06 15.51 -15.56
C GLY A 106 -0.97 15.27 -14.52
N TYR A 107 -1.30 14.88 -13.30
CA TYR A 107 -0.31 14.58 -12.25
C TYR A 107 -0.40 13.14 -11.78
N TYR A 108 0.73 12.58 -11.35
CA TYR A 108 0.85 11.21 -10.86
C TYR A 108 2.00 11.07 -9.85
N GLY A 109 2.12 9.88 -9.25
CA GLY A 109 3.04 9.61 -8.13
C GLY A 109 2.27 9.46 -6.83
N GLU A 110 2.91 8.89 -5.81
CA GLU A 110 2.31 8.66 -4.49
C GLU A 110 1.89 9.98 -3.83
N ARG A 111 2.55 11.10 -4.17
CA ARG A 111 2.28 12.43 -3.65
C ARG A 111 1.96 13.44 -4.77
N CYS A 112 1.51 12.96 -5.93
CA CYS A 112 1.17 13.78 -7.09
C CYS A 112 2.31 14.74 -7.52
N GLU A 113 3.55 14.29 -7.36
CA GLU A 113 4.78 15.05 -7.54
C GLU A 113 5.30 15.07 -8.99
N HIS A 114 4.74 14.23 -9.86
CA HIS A 114 5.12 14.14 -11.26
C HIS A 114 4.03 14.68 -12.18
N GLU A 115 4.44 15.47 -13.17
CA GLU A 115 3.57 15.94 -14.25
C GLU A 115 3.70 15.02 -15.46
N THR A 116 2.59 14.68 -16.10
CA THR A 116 2.59 13.89 -17.32
C THR A 116 3.14 14.67 -18.52
N LYS A 117 3.79 13.95 -19.44
CA LYS A 117 4.32 14.53 -20.69
C LYS A 117 3.28 14.60 -21.81
N THR A 118 2.07 14.07 -21.62
CA THR A 118 1.07 13.99 -22.70
C THR A 118 0.08 15.14 -22.70
N PHE A 119 -0.74 15.24 -21.67
CA PHE A 119 -1.79 16.25 -21.56
C PHE A 119 -2.22 16.38 -20.11
N THR A 120 -2.54 17.60 -19.69
CA THR A 120 -3.04 17.87 -18.33
C THR A 120 -4.54 18.15 -18.33
N ARG A 121 -5.09 18.61 -19.46
CA ARG A 121 -6.51 18.90 -19.62
C ARG A 121 -7.16 17.91 -20.56
N GLU A 122 -8.41 17.57 -20.29
CA GLU A 122 -9.21 16.71 -21.16
C GLU A 122 -9.36 17.30 -22.58
N SER A 123 -9.38 18.64 -22.71
CA SER A 123 -9.42 19.32 -24.01
C SER A 123 -8.23 19.03 -24.90
N ASP A 124 -7.09 18.67 -24.31
CA ASP A 124 -5.83 18.46 -25.01
C ASP A 124 -5.67 16.98 -25.41
N PHE A 125 -6.62 16.13 -25.00
CA PHE A 125 -6.65 14.72 -25.36
C PHE A 125 -6.94 14.54 -26.86
N ASN A 126 -5.94 14.03 -27.58
CA ASN A 126 -6.10 13.65 -28.98
C ASN A 126 -6.18 12.12 -29.09
N PRO A 127 -7.37 11.53 -29.33
CA PRO A 127 -7.54 10.07 -29.39
C PRO A 127 -6.73 9.41 -30.51
N ASN A 128 -6.36 10.14 -31.57
CA ASN A 128 -5.58 9.59 -32.68
C ASN A 128 -4.13 9.23 -32.29
N LEU A 129 -3.65 9.72 -31.15
CA LEU A 129 -2.31 9.40 -30.64
C LEU A 129 -2.29 8.11 -29.81
N TYR A 130 -3.45 7.49 -29.57
CA TYR A 130 -3.61 6.38 -28.66
C TYR A 130 -4.15 5.16 -29.40
N TYR A 131 -3.70 3.97 -28.97
CA TYR A 131 -4.45 2.75 -29.21
C TYR A 131 -5.73 2.80 -28.39
N GLN A 132 -6.81 2.24 -28.92
CA GLN A 132 -8.07 2.14 -28.20
C GLN A 132 -8.62 0.72 -28.23
N LYS A 133 -9.33 0.35 -27.17
CA LYS A 133 -10.12 -0.87 -27.09
C LYS A 133 -11.43 -0.59 -26.38
N GLU A 134 -12.53 -1.03 -26.98
CA GLU A 134 -13.85 -1.04 -26.36
C GLU A 134 -13.97 -2.26 -25.44
N LEU A 135 -14.50 -2.05 -24.23
CA LEU A 135 -14.54 -3.07 -23.18
C LEU A 135 -15.88 -3.81 -23.10
N ASN A 136 -16.97 -3.12 -23.40
CA ASN A 136 -18.34 -3.60 -23.19
C ASN A 136 -19.29 -2.91 -24.18
N ASP A 137 -20.52 -3.41 -24.23
CA ASP A 137 -21.57 -2.89 -25.10
C ASP A 137 -22.06 -1.48 -24.69
N ASP A 138 -21.69 -1.02 -23.49
CA ASP A 138 -21.97 0.34 -22.99
C ASP A 138 -21.03 1.39 -23.62
N GLY A 139 -20.01 0.96 -24.36
CA GLY A 139 -19.08 1.83 -25.08
C GLY A 139 -17.93 2.36 -24.22
N ASP A 140 -17.61 1.72 -23.09
CA ASP A 140 -16.44 2.07 -22.29
C ASP A 140 -15.16 1.78 -23.07
N LYS A 141 -14.26 2.76 -23.13
CA LYS A 141 -13.03 2.69 -23.93
C LYS A 141 -11.80 2.88 -23.06
N ILE A 142 -10.82 2.01 -23.27
CA ILE A 142 -9.46 2.20 -22.75
C ILE A 142 -8.62 2.80 -23.87
N PHE A 143 -7.91 3.88 -23.57
CA PHE A 143 -6.89 4.48 -24.42
C PHE A 143 -5.50 4.30 -23.81
N TRP A 144 -4.53 3.85 -24.61
CA TRP A 144 -3.13 3.75 -24.15
C TRP A 144 -2.14 4.04 -25.28
N ARG A 145 -0.96 4.54 -24.91
CA ARG A 145 0.18 4.70 -25.81
C ARG A 145 1.48 4.54 -25.02
N ILE A 146 2.54 4.14 -25.70
CA ILE A 146 3.88 4.15 -25.15
C ILE A 146 4.49 5.53 -25.46
N ILE A 147 5.11 6.14 -24.46
CA ILE A 147 5.80 7.43 -24.58
C ILE A 147 7.28 7.13 -24.34
N GLU A 148 8.16 7.65 -25.19
CA GLU A 148 9.60 7.59 -24.93
C GLU A 148 9.94 8.43 -23.70
N ALA A 149 10.80 7.88 -22.84
CA ALA A 149 11.22 8.51 -21.60
C ALA A 149 12.02 9.79 -21.85
#